data_AF-A0A939U4A9-F1
#
_entry.id   AF-A0A939U4A9-F1
#
_cell.length_a   1.000
_cell.length_b   1.000
_cell.length_c   1.000
_cell.angle_alpha   90.00
_cell.angle_beta   90.00
_cell.angle_gamma   90.00
#
_symmetry.space_group_name_H-M   'P 1'
#
loop_
_entity.id
_entity.type
_entity.pdbx_description
1 polymer ?
#
loop_
_entity_poly.entity_id
_entity_poly.type
_entity_poly.pdbx_seq_one_letter_code
_entity_poly.pdbx_strand_id
1 'polypeptide(L)'
;MNDNLINKIKELGVSQYKICHETGIPYTTISRLERGVMDINKCSADVVFRLSLYLNCTIEDILNPIPYLYGIKGFYRGYNYYWDNATDQDVLIIEKDGVKLVREYGKSKTNKKYYESSKLFAEMEIDLYIRKMEADRICEITD
;
A
#
# COMPACT_ATOMS: atom_id res chain seq x y z
N MET A 1 -11.01 1.69 3.21
CA MET A 1 -12.42 1.28 2.97
C MET A 1 -12.43 0.39 1.73
N ASN A 2 -13.41 -0.51 1.54
CA ASN A 2 -13.43 -1.47 0.42
C ASN A 2 -13.83 -0.83 -0.91
N ASP A 3 -13.23 0.31 -1.27
CA ASP A 3 -13.71 1.19 -2.33
C ASP A 3 -13.70 0.49 -3.69
N ASN A 4 -12.68 -0.32 -3.98
CA ASN A 4 -12.56 -1.09 -5.21
C ASN A 4 -13.72 -2.08 -5.38
N LEU A 5 -13.98 -2.90 -4.36
CA LEU A 5 -15.12 -3.83 -4.33
C LEU A 5 -16.47 -3.08 -4.44
N ILE A 6 -16.67 -2.02 -3.66
CA ILE A 6 -17.92 -1.25 -3.63
C ILE A 6 -18.21 -0.64 -4.99
N ASN A 7 -17.19 -0.09 -5.66
CA ASN A 7 -17.33 0.46 -7.00
C ASN A 7 -17.72 -0.63 -8.01
N LYS A 8 -17.12 -1.82 -7.94
CA LYS A 8 -17.50 -2.96 -8.81
C LYS A 8 -18.93 -3.42 -8.60
N ILE A 9 -19.40 -3.49 -7.35
CA ILE A 9 -20.80 -3.84 -7.04
C ILE A 9 -21.75 -2.78 -7.63
N LYS A 10 -21.42 -1.49 -7.49
CA LYS A 10 -22.21 -0.38 -8.04
C LYS A 10 -22.26 -0.39 -9.57
N GLU A 11 -21.14 -0.67 -10.24
CA GLU A 11 -21.06 -0.81 -11.71
C GLU A 11 -22.01 -1.90 -12.23
N LEU A 12 -22.10 -3.02 -11.52
CA LEU A 12 -22.98 -4.14 -11.89
C LEU A 12 -24.45 -3.90 -11.53
N GLY A 13 -24.75 -2.95 -10.62
CA GLY A 13 -26.11 -2.56 -10.25
C GLY A 13 -26.91 -3.65 -9.52
N VAL A 14 -26.25 -4.53 -8.78
CA VAL A 14 -26.87 -5.70 -8.12
C VAL A 14 -27.10 -5.45 -6.64
N SER A 15 -28.13 -6.09 -6.08
CA SER A 15 -28.41 -6.03 -4.64
C SER A 15 -27.54 -7.01 -3.87
N GLN A 16 -27.29 -6.72 -2.59
CA GLN A 16 -26.62 -7.64 -1.67
C GLN A 16 -27.30 -9.02 -1.65
N TYR A 17 -28.64 -9.04 -1.65
CA TYR A 17 -29.41 -10.28 -1.68
C TYR A 17 -29.06 -11.15 -2.90
N LYS A 18 -28.99 -10.55 -4.10
CA LYS A 18 -28.65 -11.26 -5.33
C LYS A 18 -27.23 -11.83 -5.27
N ILE A 19 -26.27 -11.04 -4.80
CA ILE A 19 -24.88 -11.49 -4.59
C ILE A 19 -24.87 -12.70 -3.65
N CYS A 20 -25.57 -12.65 -2.52
CA CYS A 20 -25.60 -13.74 -1.55
C CYS A 20 -26.21 -15.01 -2.15
N HIS A 21 -27.31 -14.87 -2.89
CA HIS A 21 -28.02 -16.00 -3.49
C HIS A 21 -27.18 -16.70 -4.56
N GLU A 22 -26.47 -15.95 -5.40
CA GLU A 22 -25.71 -16.52 -6.52
C GLU A 22 -24.29 -16.97 -6.13
N THR A 23 -23.67 -16.34 -5.13
CA THR A 23 -22.31 -16.71 -4.68
C THR A 23 -22.29 -17.71 -3.50
N GLY A 24 -23.42 -17.83 -2.80
CA GLY A 24 -23.50 -18.56 -1.53
C GLY A 24 -22.78 -17.88 -0.36
N ILE A 25 -22.28 -16.65 -0.54
CA ILE A 25 -21.62 -15.88 0.53
C ILE A 25 -22.70 -15.37 1.49
N PRO A 26 -22.53 -15.53 2.82
CA PRO A 26 -23.51 -15.04 3.79
C PRO A 26 -23.76 -13.53 3.67
N TYR A 27 -25.02 -13.12 3.84
CA TYR A 27 -25.42 -11.71 3.82
C TYR A 27 -24.65 -10.86 4.83
N THR A 28 -24.38 -11.41 6.00
CA THR A 28 -23.57 -10.75 7.04
C THR A 28 -22.16 -10.43 6.57
N THR A 29 -21.57 -11.28 5.72
CA THR A 29 -20.25 -11.05 5.12
C THR A 29 -20.32 -9.91 4.10
N ILE A 30 -21.25 -9.96 3.14
CA ILE A 30 -21.41 -8.92 2.11
C ILE A 30 -21.71 -7.55 2.75
N SER A 31 -22.66 -7.51 3.70
CA SER A 31 -23.02 -6.28 4.40
C SER A 31 -21.84 -5.67 5.18
N ARG A 32 -21.03 -6.50 5.85
CA ARG A 32 -19.84 -6.02 6.58
C ARG A 32 -18.74 -5.52 5.64
N LEU A 33 -18.59 -6.16 4.47
CA LEU A 33 -17.67 -5.72 3.42
C LEU A 33 -18.08 -4.36 2.85
N GLU A 34 -19.35 -4.17 2.48
CA GLU A 34 -19.83 -2.88 1.95
C GLU A 34 -19.76 -1.75 2.97
N ARG A 35 -19.98 -2.05 4.26
CA ARG A 35 -19.85 -1.07 5.35
C ARG A 35 -18.41 -0.78 5.74
N GLY A 36 -17.42 -1.46 5.15
CA GLY A 36 -16.00 -1.33 5.51
C GLY A 36 -15.64 -1.85 6.91
N VAL A 37 -16.54 -2.58 7.58
CA VAL A 37 -16.28 -3.21 8.89
C VAL A 37 -15.36 -4.42 8.74
N MET A 38 -15.41 -5.08 7.58
CA MET A 38 -14.52 -6.17 7.20
C MET A 38 -13.64 -5.71 6.05
N ASP A 39 -12.33 -5.97 6.15
CA ASP A 39 -11.37 -5.70 5.07
C ASP A 39 -11.34 -6.87 4.09
N ILE A 40 -11.59 -6.61 2.81
CA ILE A 40 -11.59 -7.63 1.76
C ILE A 40 -10.23 -8.34 1.66
N ASN A 41 -9.13 -7.66 1.99
CA ASN A 41 -7.78 -8.23 1.98
C ASN A 41 -7.57 -9.29 3.08
N LYS A 42 -8.48 -9.35 4.07
CA LYS A 42 -8.45 -10.29 5.20
C LYS A 42 -9.52 -11.38 5.09
N CYS A 43 -10.31 -11.37 4.01
CA CYS A 43 -11.28 -12.43 3.76
C CYS A 43 -10.59 -13.74 3.37
N SER A 44 -11.32 -14.86 3.49
CA SER A 44 -10.84 -16.12 2.96
C SER A 44 -10.68 -16.02 1.44
N ALA A 45 -9.68 -16.71 0.89
CA ALA A 45 -9.44 -16.74 -0.55
C ALA A 45 -10.69 -17.19 -1.33
N ASP A 46 -11.47 -18.13 -0.80
CA ASP A 46 -12.74 -18.58 -1.40
C ASP A 46 -13.76 -17.43 -1.55
N VAL A 47 -13.95 -16.60 -0.51
CA VAL A 47 -14.86 -15.45 -0.58
C VAL A 47 -14.41 -14.43 -1.62
N VAL A 48 -13.12 -14.09 -1.61
CA VAL A 48 -12.56 -13.12 -2.57
C VAL A 48 -12.66 -13.66 -3.99
N PHE A 49 -12.34 -14.94 -4.20
CA PHE A 49 -12.39 -15.58 -5.51
C PHE A 49 -13.82 -15.64 -6.06
N ARG A 50 -14.80 -16.07 -5.25
CA ARG A 50 -16.22 -16.08 -5.65
C ARG A 50 -16.74 -14.70 -6.02
N LEU A 51 -16.37 -13.67 -5.25
CA LEU A 51 -16.73 -12.29 -5.58
C LEU A 51 -16.10 -11.86 -6.91
N SER A 52 -14.82 -12.18 -7.14
CA SER A 52 -14.16 -11.83 -8.41
C SER A 52 -14.83 -12.49 -9.62
N LEU A 53 -15.21 -13.77 -9.50
CA LEU A 53 -15.95 -14.49 -10.54
C LEU A 53 -17.32 -13.89 -10.80
N TYR A 54 -18.09 -13.61 -9.74
CA TYR A 54 -19.42 -13.03 -9.85
C TYR A 54 -19.41 -11.63 -10.45
N LEU A 55 -18.39 -10.81 -10.10
CA LEU A 55 -18.20 -9.47 -10.62
C LEU A 55 -17.48 -9.44 -11.98
N ASN A 56 -17.11 -10.59 -12.53
CA ASN A 56 -16.38 -10.75 -13.80
C ASN A 56 -15.12 -9.86 -13.86
N CYS A 57 -14.27 -9.96 -12.82
CA CYS A 57 -13.04 -9.19 -12.69
C CYS A 57 -11.92 -10.06 -12.10
N THR A 58 -10.70 -9.53 -12.05
CA THR A 58 -9.59 -10.18 -11.36
C THR A 58 -9.69 -9.97 -9.84
N ILE A 59 -8.98 -10.77 -9.06
CA ILE A 59 -8.91 -10.57 -7.60
C ILE A 59 -8.32 -9.19 -7.29
N GLU A 60 -7.29 -8.80 -8.04
CA GLU A 60 -6.59 -7.53 -7.91
C GLU A 60 -7.51 -6.31 -8.10
N ASP A 61 -8.56 -6.45 -8.93
CA ASP A 61 -9.52 -5.38 -9.19
C ASP A 61 -10.43 -5.07 -7.98
N ILE A 62 -10.58 -5.99 -7.03
CA ILE A 62 -11.48 -5.84 -5.87
C ILE A 62 -10.75 -5.70 -4.54
N LEU A 63 -9.48 -6.06 -4.47
CA LEU A 63 -8.66 -5.90 -3.27
C LEU A 63 -8.38 -4.42 -2.98
N ASN A 64 -8.22 -4.10 -1.70
CA ASN A 64 -7.74 -2.78 -1.29
C ASN A 64 -6.24 -2.66 -1.61
N PRO A 65 -5.74 -1.44 -1.91
CA PRO A 65 -4.32 -1.19 -1.96
C PRO A 65 -3.64 -1.67 -0.66
N ILE A 66 -2.50 -2.35 -0.81
CA ILE A 66 -1.67 -2.79 0.31
C ILE A 66 -0.34 -2.06 0.18
N PRO A 67 0.15 -1.39 1.25
CA PRO A 67 1.51 -0.87 1.26
C PRO A 67 2.49 -2.05 1.24
N TYR A 68 3.16 -2.25 0.10
CA TYR A 68 4.02 -3.41 -0.14
C TYR A 68 5.35 -3.32 0.62
N LEU A 69 5.77 -2.11 0.95
CA LEU A 69 7.07 -1.88 1.55
C LEU A 69 7.01 -1.88 3.08
N TYR A 70 5.80 -1.80 3.66
CA TYR A 70 5.61 -1.74 5.10
C TYR A 70 6.41 -2.80 5.87
N GLY A 71 7.20 -2.34 6.84
CA GLY A 71 8.02 -3.17 7.72
C GLY A 71 9.39 -3.56 7.15
N ILE A 72 9.69 -3.23 5.89
CA ILE A 72 11.05 -3.38 5.35
C ILE A 72 11.95 -2.35 6.03
N LYS A 73 13.10 -2.78 6.54
CA LYS A 73 14.07 -1.94 7.24
C LYS A 73 15.49 -2.31 6.88
N GLY A 74 16.41 -1.37 7.08
CA GLY A 74 17.83 -1.62 6.87
C GLY A 74 18.72 -0.52 7.43
N PHE A 75 20.00 -0.63 7.15
CA PHE A 75 21.03 0.30 7.57
C PHE A 75 21.99 0.54 6.41
N TYR A 76 22.27 1.80 6.11
CA TYR A 76 23.15 2.20 5.01
C TYR A 76 23.86 3.52 5.33
N ARG A 77 25.20 3.52 5.17
CA ARG A 77 26.10 4.69 5.39
C ARG A 77 25.87 5.44 6.72
N GLY A 78 25.55 4.72 7.79
CA GLY A 78 25.31 5.32 9.11
C GLY A 78 23.87 5.73 9.37
N TYR A 79 22.95 5.51 8.42
CA TYR A 79 21.53 5.81 8.55
C TYR A 79 20.74 4.52 8.69
N ASN A 80 19.84 4.46 9.66
CA ASN A 80 18.76 3.48 9.67
C ASN A 80 17.68 3.93 8.69
N TYR A 81 17.01 2.99 8.04
CA TYR A 81 15.82 3.29 7.29
C TYR A 81 14.75 2.23 7.52
N TYR A 82 13.49 2.64 7.40
CA TYR A 82 12.36 1.72 7.39
C TYR A 82 11.21 2.28 6.55
N TRP A 83 10.47 1.37 5.96
CA TRP A 83 9.29 1.65 5.18
C TRP A 83 8.06 1.49 6.09
N ASP A 84 7.28 2.56 6.16
CA ASP A 84 6.05 2.68 6.92
C ASP A 84 4.88 2.93 5.97
N ASN A 85 3.67 3.01 6.50
CA ASN A 85 2.48 3.34 5.75
C ASN A 85 1.76 4.56 6.33
N ALA A 86 1.52 5.56 5.48
CA ALA A 86 0.64 6.67 5.81
C ALA A 86 -0.50 6.70 4.80
N THR A 87 -1.74 6.46 5.24
CA THR A 87 -2.94 6.71 4.41
C THR A 87 -2.89 6.01 3.04
N ASP A 88 -2.52 4.72 3.02
CA ASP A 88 -2.34 3.89 1.81
C ASP A 88 -1.17 4.30 0.89
N GLN A 89 -0.19 5.02 1.42
CA GLN A 89 1.06 5.38 0.74
C GLN A 89 2.25 4.73 1.43
N ASP A 90 3.24 4.32 0.63
CA ASP A 90 4.51 3.82 1.15
C ASP A 90 5.35 5.04 1.58
N VAL A 91 5.82 5.04 2.83
CA VAL A 91 6.62 6.12 3.38
C VAL A 91 7.99 5.58 3.75
N LEU A 92 9.05 6.16 3.21
CA LEU A 92 10.42 5.87 3.65
C LEU A 92 10.78 6.82 4.78
N ILE A 93 11.19 6.25 5.91
CA ILE A 93 11.74 6.99 7.04
C ILE A 93 13.23 6.66 7.12
N ILE A 94 14.05 7.71 7.10
CA ILE A 94 15.51 7.63 7.27
C ILE A 94 15.87 8.30 8.60
N GLU A 95 16.65 7.63 9.43
CA GLU A 95 16.99 8.08 10.77
C GLU A 95 18.49 7.96 11.04
N LYS A 96 19.07 9.04 11.59
CA LYS A 96 20.45 9.04 12.10
C LYS A 96 20.58 10.00 13.28
N ASP A 97 21.21 9.54 14.36
CA ASP A 97 21.48 10.33 15.56
C ASP A 97 20.22 11.04 16.13
N GLY A 98 19.06 10.38 16.04
CA GLY A 98 17.76 10.90 16.48
C GLY A 98 17.07 11.86 15.51
N VAL A 99 17.72 12.25 14.41
CA VAL A 99 17.12 13.07 13.35
C VAL A 99 16.41 12.16 12.35
N LYS A 100 15.13 12.45 12.07
CA LYS A 100 14.30 11.72 11.12
C LYS A 100 14.00 12.54 9.87
N LEU A 101 14.13 11.89 8.73
CA LEU A 101 13.73 12.38 7.42
C LEU A 101 12.64 11.48 6.88
N VAL A 102 11.52 12.08 6.48
CA VAL A 102 10.37 11.38 5.93
C VAL A 102 10.27 11.66 4.43
N ARG A 103 10.03 10.60 3.65
CA ARG A 103 9.81 10.65 2.21
C ARG A 103 8.55 9.88 1.86
N GLU A 104 7.56 10.59 1.34
CA GLU A 104 6.31 10.01 0.88
C GLU A 104 6.49 9.53 -0.55
N TYR A 105 6.20 8.26 -0.79
CA TYR A 105 6.05 7.71 -2.12
C TYR A 105 4.57 7.56 -2.42
N GLY A 106 4.15 7.93 -3.62
CA GLY A 106 2.77 7.75 -4.05
C GLY A 106 2.33 6.28 -3.96
N LYS A 107 1.02 6.03 -4.08
CA LYS A 107 0.43 4.68 -4.02
C LYS A 107 1.19 3.73 -4.94
N SER A 108 1.96 2.79 -4.39
CA SER A 108 2.61 1.77 -5.21
C SER A 108 1.52 0.85 -5.78
N LYS A 109 1.41 0.82 -7.11
CA LYS A 109 0.62 -0.22 -7.76
C LYS A 109 1.37 -1.52 -7.58
N THR A 110 0.65 -2.56 -7.15
CA THR A 110 1.07 -3.97 -7.02
C THR A 110 2.09 -4.37 -8.09
N ASN A 111 3.38 -4.25 -7.79
CA ASN A 111 4.41 -4.73 -8.71
C ASN A 111 5.61 -5.26 -7.91
N LYS A 112 5.83 -6.57 -8.03
CA LYS A 112 6.90 -7.35 -7.41
C LYS A 112 8.29 -6.71 -7.55
N LYS A 113 8.54 -5.98 -8.65
CA LYS A 113 9.80 -5.27 -8.89
C LYS A 113 10.12 -4.21 -7.81
N TYR A 114 9.10 -3.62 -7.18
CA TYR A 114 9.31 -2.65 -6.10
C TYR A 114 9.81 -3.29 -4.81
N TYR A 115 9.43 -4.53 -4.52
CA TYR A 115 9.92 -5.24 -3.34
C TYR A 115 11.43 -5.50 -3.44
N GLU A 116 11.87 -6.01 -4.59
CA GLU A 116 13.29 -6.27 -4.87
C GLU A 116 14.12 -4.97 -4.93
N SER A 117 13.49 -3.85 -5.33
CA SER A 117 14.16 -2.55 -5.46
C SER A 117 14.01 -1.66 -4.22
N SER A 118 13.25 -2.07 -3.21
CA SER A 118 12.92 -1.26 -2.02
C SER A 118 14.15 -0.79 -1.24
N LYS A 119 15.14 -1.68 -1.13
CA LYS A 119 16.46 -1.38 -0.58
C LYS A 119 17.20 -0.36 -1.45
N LEU A 120 17.25 -0.58 -2.76
CA LEU A 120 17.93 0.32 -3.70
C LEU A 120 17.34 1.74 -3.66
N PHE A 121 16.02 1.86 -3.56
CA PHE A 121 15.36 3.17 -3.40
C PHE A 121 15.76 3.86 -2.10
N ALA A 122 15.78 3.12 -0.98
CA ALA A 122 16.20 3.68 0.30
C ALA A 122 17.66 4.15 0.27
N GLU A 123 18.57 3.35 -0.28
CA GLU A 123 19.98 3.69 -0.41
C GLU A 123 20.18 4.92 -1.31
N MET A 124 19.44 5.01 -2.42
CA MET A 124 19.48 6.15 -3.33
C MET A 124 19.02 7.46 -2.67
N GLU A 125 17.93 7.46 -1.88
CA GLU A 125 17.49 8.65 -1.13
C GLU A 125 18.51 9.08 -0.09
N ILE A 126 19.13 8.12 0.61
CA ILE A 126 20.18 8.41 1.58
C ILE A 126 21.37 9.08 0.86
N ASP A 127 21.78 8.56 -0.29
CA ASP A 127 22.87 9.16 -1.07
C ASP A 127 22.53 10.57 -1.60
N LEU A 128 21.29 10.79 -2.05
CA LEU A 128 20.80 12.13 -2.45
C LEU A 128 20.79 13.10 -1.26
N TYR A 129 20.36 12.65 -0.09
CA TYR A 129 20.34 13.46 1.13
C TYR A 129 21.76 13.87 1.56
N ILE A 130 22.70 12.93 1.57
CA ILE A 130 24.10 13.19 1.91
C ILE A 130 24.70 14.23 0.94
N ARG A 131 24.50 14.03 -0.37
CA ARG A 131 25.00 14.98 -1.40
C ARG A 131 24.43 16.37 -1.22
N LYS A 132 23.15 16.50 -0.89
CA LYS A 132 22.52 17.80 -0.62
C LYS A 132 23.17 18.50 0.57
N MET A 133 23.36 17.78 1.68
CA MET A 133 24.03 18.32 2.87
C MET A 133 25.49 18.72 2.62
N GLU A 134 26.19 18.02 1.73
CA GLU A 134 27.55 18.38 1.32
C GLU A 134 27.56 19.65 0.47
N ALA A 135 26.65 19.76 -0.50
CA ALA A 135 26.49 20.95 -1.33
C ALA A 135 26.14 22.19 -0.51
N ASP A 136 25.14 22.08 0.39
CA ASP A 136 24.70 23.18 1.25
C ASP A 136 25.87 23.69 2.12
N ARG A 137 26.69 22.78 2.69
CA ARG A 137 27.88 23.14 3.46
C ARG A 137 28.96 23.85 2.64
N ILE A 138 29.14 23.48 1.37
CA ILE A 138 30.11 24.14 0.49
C ILE A 138 29.67 25.58 0.21
N CYS A 139 28.38 25.78 -0.07
CA CYS A 139 27.81 27.11 -0.28
C CYS A 139 28.00 28.01 0.95
N GLU A 140 27.73 27.49 2.17
CA GLU A 140 27.90 28.25 3.42
C GLU A 140 29.34 28.65 3.75
N ILE A 141 30.36 27.96 3.21
CA ILE A 141 31.78 28.27 3.43
C ILE A 141 32.32 29.29 2.41
N THR A 142 31.58 29.53 1.33
CA THR A 142 32.02 30.41 0.22
C THR A 142 31.38 31.81 0.23
N ASP A 143 30.47 32.07 1.18
CA ASP A 143 29.95 33.40 1.53
C ASP A 143 30.73 34.02 2.71
#